data_AF-A0A1M3BJK6-F1
#
_entry.id   AF-A0A1M3BJK6-F1
#
_cell.length_a   1.000
_cell.length_b   1.000
_cell.length_c   1.000
_cell.angle_alpha   90.00
_cell.angle_beta   90.00
_cell.angle_gamma   90.00
#
_symmetry.space_group_name_H-M   'P 1'
#
loop_
_entity.id
_entity.type
_entity.pdbx_description
1 polymer ?
#
loop_
_entity_poly.entity_id
_entity_poly.type
_entity_poly.pdbx_seq_one_letter_code
_entity_poly.pdbx_strand_id
1 'polypeptide(L)'
;MNEGEPRVIRAAPDGTLWLAERGGFSHPAANALVRIVPTDPPTATVYPLGSGKGPLSLATDEHGNVWFGVSDSSSAIGRLAGVVGPPANGGGGGSAGGSAGDGDSAAKPTPGAVVVKPGSVGVAKVGTPVVKGESITVNQLCIGPPQEPCAVVYLLDAGEYVTGFPGTKPRVATASAGRKTKQVVVGTKSLSIPGGTSKKVTITLNAKGRAILKRDGVLHTTLHVSQKRKGAKPKSLKTVKVTFKPAKK
;
A
#
# COMPACT_ATOMS: atom_id res chain seq x y z
N MET A 1 -2.85 20.63 17.11
CA MET A 1 -2.36 19.52 16.27
C MET A 1 -0.85 19.50 16.46
N ASN A 2 -0.33 18.53 17.22
CA ASN A 2 1.11 18.40 17.51
C ASN A 2 1.83 17.48 16.51
N GLU A 3 1.16 17.12 15.42
CA GLU A 3 1.69 16.20 14.42
C GLU A 3 2.13 17.01 13.21
N GLY A 4 3.37 16.77 12.80
CA GLY A 4 3.96 17.36 11.62
C GLY A 4 3.30 16.89 10.33
N GLU A 5 3.13 17.77 9.35
CA GLU A 5 2.54 17.49 8.05
C GLU A 5 3.62 17.51 6.96
N PRO A 6 3.95 16.35 6.33
CA PRO A 6 4.82 16.32 5.16
C PRO A 6 4.21 17.13 4.01
N ARG A 7 4.92 18.18 3.54
CA ARG A 7 4.41 19.08 2.48
C ARG A 7 4.98 18.77 1.10
N VAL A 8 6.28 18.49 1.02
CA VAL A 8 6.98 18.19 -0.23
C VAL A 8 8.14 17.24 0.01
N ILE A 9 8.42 16.38 -0.97
CA ILE A 9 9.60 15.53 -1.02
C ILE A 9 10.34 15.75 -2.35
N ARG A 10 11.67 15.77 -2.32
CA ARG A 10 12.52 15.92 -3.51
C ARG A 10 13.72 14.99 -3.47
N ALA A 11 14.05 14.38 -4.60
CA ALA A 11 15.31 13.67 -4.76
C ALA A 11 16.47 14.65 -4.94
N ALA A 12 17.62 14.34 -4.34
CA ALA A 12 18.86 15.05 -4.51
C ALA A 12 19.83 14.27 -5.42
N PRO A 13 20.76 14.96 -6.13
CA PRO A 13 21.76 14.31 -6.97
C PRO A 13 22.60 13.26 -6.24
N ASP A 14 22.90 13.46 -4.95
CA ASP A 14 23.66 12.52 -4.11
C ASP A 14 22.91 11.23 -3.73
N GLY A 15 21.71 11.02 -4.28
CA GLY A 15 20.87 9.86 -4.00
C GLY A 15 20.09 9.97 -2.68
N THR A 16 20.15 11.09 -1.97
CA THR A 16 19.30 11.34 -0.80
C THR A 16 17.93 11.88 -1.18
N LEU A 17 16.96 11.78 -0.27
CA LEU A 17 15.66 12.42 -0.38
C LEU A 17 15.54 13.53 0.66
N TRP A 18 14.94 14.66 0.29
CA TRP A 18 14.69 15.78 1.19
C TRP A 18 13.20 15.99 1.35
N LEU A 19 12.74 16.09 2.60
CA LEU A 19 11.35 16.28 2.97
C LEU A 19 11.19 17.61 3.73
N ALA A 20 10.15 18.37 3.39
CA ALA A 20 9.68 19.49 4.20
C ALA A 20 8.57 19.01 5.12
N GLU A 21 8.79 19.14 6.41
CA GLU A 21 7.82 18.85 7.46
C GLU A 21 7.34 20.17 8.04
N ARG A 22 6.03 20.43 7.91
CA ARG A 22 5.38 21.62 8.46
C ARG A 22 4.35 21.20 9.49
N GLY A 23 4.51 21.67 10.71
CA GLY A 23 3.59 21.44 11.80
C GLY A 23 3.04 22.74 12.38
N GLY A 24 2.47 22.63 13.59
CA GLY A 24 1.81 23.75 14.25
C GLY A 24 2.76 24.93 14.51
N PHE A 25 2.31 26.15 14.20
CA PHE A 25 3.10 27.39 14.35
C PHE A 25 3.72 27.58 15.75
N SER A 26 3.09 27.04 16.79
CA SER A 26 3.48 27.25 18.20
C SER A 26 4.47 26.24 18.77
N HIS A 27 4.82 25.15 18.06
CA HIS A 27 5.68 24.11 18.62
C HIS A 27 7.11 24.19 18.04
N PRO A 28 8.15 24.33 18.88
CA PRO A 28 9.53 24.61 18.43
C PRO A 28 10.21 23.48 17.64
N ALA A 29 9.64 22.27 17.68
CA ALA A 29 10.15 21.08 16.98
C ALA A 29 9.23 20.64 15.83
N ALA A 30 8.21 21.43 15.51
CA ALA A 30 7.19 21.04 14.54
C ALA A 30 7.48 21.50 13.11
N ASN A 31 8.60 22.16 12.84
CA ASN A 31 8.98 22.49 11.48
C ASN A 31 10.41 22.02 11.26
N ALA A 32 10.63 21.25 10.20
CA ALA A 32 11.94 20.73 9.90
C ALA A 32 12.14 20.46 8.41
N LEU A 33 13.41 20.46 8.00
CA LEU A 33 13.85 19.76 6.81
C LEU A 33 14.39 18.40 7.24
N VAL A 34 14.04 17.35 6.51
CA VAL A 34 14.49 15.99 6.81
C VAL A 34 15.25 15.45 5.61
N ARG A 35 16.54 15.18 5.80
CA ARG A 35 17.38 14.46 4.83
C ARG A 35 17.23 12.97 5.10
N ILE A 36 16.89 12.20 4.09
CA ILE A 36 16.68 10.75 4.16
C ILE A 36 17.72 10.09 3.26
N VAL A 37 18.45 9.13 3.82
CA VAL A 37 19.34 8.24 3.07
C VAL A 37 18.58 6.94 2.82
N PRO A 38 18.20 6.62 1.56
CA PRO A 38 17.35 5.49 1.24
C PRO A 38 18.12 4.15 1.21
N THR A 39 18.81 3.81 2.31
CA THR A 39 19.42 2.49 2.55
C THR A 39 18.39 1.50 3.10
N ASP A 40 18.81 0.24 3.34
CA ASP A 40 18.03 -0.75 4.08
C ASP A 40 18.78 -1.14 5.38
N PRO A 41 18.35 -0.68 6.57
CA PRO A 41 17.23 0.24 6.82
C PRO A 41 17.55 1.69 6.43
N PRO A 42 16.53 2.54 6.13
CA PRO A 42 16.77 3.93 5.82
C PRO A 42 17.10 4.74 7.09
N THR A 43 17.94 5.75 6.92
CA THR A 43 18.31 6.68 8.00
C THR A 43 17.89 8.09 7.65
N ALA A 44 17.64 8.93 8.65
CA ALA A 44 17.33 10.33 8.45
C ALA A 44 18.13 11.25 9.37
N THR A 45 18.28 12.48 8.91
CA THR A 45 18.81 13.60 9.66
C THR A 45 17.80 14.72 9.64
N VAL A 46 17.38 15.17 10.82
CA VAL A 46 16.39 16.23 10.99
C VAL A 46 17.11 17.56 11.23
N TYR A 47 16.73 18.58 10.49
CA TYR A 47 17.18 19.96 10.62
C TYR A 47 16.00 20.82 11.11
N PRO A 48 15.89 21.07 12.44
CA PRO A 48 14.79 21.85 12.99
C PRO A 48 14.84 23.30 12.50
N LEU A 49 13.71 23.87 12.08
CA LEU A 49 13.62 25.27 11.65
C LEU A 49 13.10 26.19 12.76
N GLY A 50 12.60 25.63 13.86
CA GLY A 50 12.00 26.37 14.97
C GLY A 50 10.50 26.67 14.78
N SER A 51 9.94 27.43 15.71
CA SER A 51 8.53 27.83 15.68
C SER A 51 8.28 28.85 14.57
N GLY A 52 7.08 28.81 13.98
CA GLY A 52 6.65 29.78 12.98
C GLY A 52 7.35 29.72 11.61
N LYS A 53 8.30 28.83 11.39
CA LYS A 53 9.07 28.69 10.14
C LYS A 53 8.63 27.45 9.35
N GLY A 54 7.39 27.43 8.88
CA GLY A 54 6.81 26.24 8.22
C GLY A 54 7.29 26.07 6.77
N PRO A 55 8.12 25.07 6.44
CA PRO A 55 8.60 24.88 5.08
C PRO A 55 7.48 24.35 4.18
N LEU A 56 7.33 24.94 3.00
CA LEU A 56 6.26 24.57 2.05
C LEU A 56 6.78 23.94 0.77
N SER A 57 8.01 24.26 0.38
CA SER A 57 8.62 23.85 -0.88
C SER A 57 10.09 23.53 -0.68
N LEU A 58 10.67 22.76 -1.60
CA LEU A 58 12.08 22.39 -1.60
C LEU A 58 12.63 22.39 -3.02
N ALA A 59 13.85 22.86 -3.18
CA ALA A 59 14.67 22.71 -4.37
C ALA A 59 16.11 22.42 -3.95
N THR A 60 16.75 21.51 -4.66
CA THR A 60 18.17 21.22 -4.58
C THR A 60 18.87 21.90 -5.74
N ASP A 61 20.07 22.45 -5.50
CA ASP A 61 20.91 23.01 -6.56
C ASP A 61 22.19 22.18 -6.77
N GLU A 62 22.92 22.50 -7.85
CA GLU A 62 24.17 21.82 -8.22
C GLU A 62 25.34 22.15 -7.28
N HIS A 63 25.21 23.23 -6.49
CA HIS A 63 26.20 23.65 -5.50
C HIS A 63 26.00 22.96 -4.13
N GLY A 64 25.15 21.95 -4.06
CA GLY A 64 24.94 21.16 -2.85
C GLY A 64 24.03 21.83 -1.81
N ASN A 65 23.22 22.82 -2.21
CA ASN A 65 22.31 23.52 -1.32
C ASN A 65 20.88 23.00 -1.44
N VAL A 66 20.13 23.17 -0.36
CA VAL A 66 18.67 22.99 -0.31
C VAL A 66 18.03 24.35 -0.08
N TRP A 67 17.26 24.80 -1.05
CA TRP A 67 16.43 26.00 -1.00
C TRP A 67 15.00 25.62 -0.64
N PHE A 68 14.33 26.48 0.14
CA PHE A 68 12.97 26.19 0.59
C PHE A 68 12.17 27.47 0.80
N GLY A 69 10.89 27.45 0.42
CA GLY A 69 9.95 28.50 0.77
C GLY A 69 9.47 28.33 2.21
N VAL A 70 9.47 29.41 2.98
CA VAL A 70 9.04 29.42 4.38
C VAL A 70 7.72 30.16 4.52
N SER A 71 6.72 29.48 5.06
CA SER A 71 5.50 30.10 5.54
C SER A 71 5.76 30.72 6.91
N ASP A 72 6.16 31.98 6.90
CA ASP A 72 6.32 32.84 8.07
C ASP A 72 5.78 34.26 7.79
N SER A 73 5.88 35.16 8.76
CA SER A 73 5.43 36.55 8.62
C SER A 73 6.21 37.35 7.57
N SER A 74 7.37 36.86 7.13
CA SER A 74 8.26 37.51 6.16
C SER A 74 8.16 36.92 4.74
N SER A 75 7.43 35.81 4.54
CA SER A 75 7.40 35.04 3.29
C SER A 75 8.82 34.77 2.75
N ALA A 76 9.72 34.38 3.64
CA ALA A 76 11.14 34.24 3.33
C ALA A 76 11.45 33.00 2.47
N ILE A 77 12.60 33.05 1.78
CA ILE A 77 13.23 31.89 1.16
C ILE A 77 14.43 31.50 2.05
N GLY A 78 14.43 30.27 2.54
CA GLY A 78 15.54 29.69 3.30
C GLY A 78 16.51 28.93 2.41
N ARG A 79 17.76 28.82 2.88
CA ARG A 79 18.83 28.06 2.23
C ARG A 79 19.61 27.26 3.27
N LEU A 80 19.85 25.99 2.99
CA LEU A 80 20.73 25.13 3.76
C LEU A 80 21.90 24.72 2.86
N ALA A 81 23.09 25.23 3.16
CA ALA A 81 24.24 25.10 2.26
C ALA A 81 25.10 23.85 2.52
N GLY A 82 25.62 23.25 1.45
CA GLY A 82 26.58 22.13 1.52
C GLY A 82 26.04 20.86 2.18
N VAL A 83 24.74 20.61 2.06
CA VAL A 83 24.06 19.44 2.67
C VAL A 83 23.71 18.35 1.66
N VAL A 84 23.86 18.64 0.37
CA VAL A 84 23.72 17.69 -0.73
C VAL A 84 25.10 17.43 -1.32
N GLY A 85 25.47 16.15 -1.40
CA GLY A 85 26.74 15.74 -2.02
C GLY A 85 26.72 15.81 -3.55
N PRO A 86 27.84 15.47 -4.21
CA PRO A 86 27.90 15.32 -5.66
C PRO A 86 27.01 14.17 -6.14
N PRO A 87 26.66 14.13 -7.44
CA PRO A 87 25.84 13.06 -8.01
C PRO A 87 26.36 11.67 -7.65
N ALA A 88 25.47 10.77 -7.24
CA ALA A 88 25.80 9.39 -6.86
C ALA A 88 26.12 8.52 -8.10
N ASN A 89 27.11 8.90 -8.89
CA ASN A 89 27.61 8.09 -9.99
C ASN A 89 28.74 7.18 -9.47
N GLY A 90 28.36 5.94 -9.16
CA GLY A 90 29.17 4.72 -9.08
C GLY A 90 30.65 4.82 -8.69
N GLY A 91 30.93 4.51 -7.41
CA GLY A 91 32.19 3.89 -7.00
C GLY A 91 33.21 4.82 -6.32
N GLY A 92 33.53 4.51 -5.06
CA GLY A 92 34.75 5.01 -4.40
C GLY A 92 34.46 5.85 -3.17
N GLY A 93 34.71 5.27 -1.99
CA GLY A 93 34.71 6.00 -0.73
C GLY A 93 35.79 7.08 -0.68
N GLY A 94 35.55 8.11 0.13
CA GLY A 94 36.53 9.14 0.43
C GLY A 94 35.88 10.38 1.04
N SER A 95 35.98 10.49 2.36
CA SER A 95 35.79 11.75 3.08
C SER A 95 36.97 12.68 2.80
N ALA A 96 36.71 13.97 2.56
CA ALA A 96 37.45 15.10 3.14
C ALA A 96 36.89 16.44 2.61
N GLY A 97 36.95 17.44 3.48
CA GLY A 97 36.33 18.76 3.31
C GLY A 97 37.14 19.78 2.52
N GLY A 98 36.53 20.95 2.36
CA GLY A 98 37.13 22.14 1.79
C GLY A 98 36.18 23.33 1.92
N SER A 99 36.55 24.28 2.79
CA SER A 99 35.81 25.51 3.09
C SER A 99 35.93 26.53 1.96
N ALA A 100 34.86 27.26 1.67
CA ALA A 100 34.92 28.60 1.11
C ALA A 100 33.74 29.40 1.69
N GLY A 101 34.07 30.49 2.38
CA GLY A 101 33.09 31.40 2.99
C GLY A 101 32.42 32.30 1.95
N ASP A 102 31.20 32.75 2.26
CA ASP A 102 30.91 34.14 2.62
C ASP A 102 29.39 34.34 2.85
N GLY A 103 29.06 35.04 3.94
CA GLY A 103 27.86 35.86 4.12
C GLY A 103 26.48 35.20 4.16
N ASP A 104 26.04 34.76 5.34
CA ASP A 104 25.00 35.41 6.16
C ASP A 104 24.51 34.43 7.24
N SER A 105 24.67 34.81 8.50
CA SER A 105 24.53 33.92 9.66
C SER A 105 23.07 33.74 10.06
N ALA A 106 22.38 32.81 9.40
CA ALA A 106 21.30 32.07 10.06
C ALA A 106 21.94 30.90 10.83
N ALA A 107 21.78 30.87 12.15
CA ALA A 107 22.31 29.82 13.01
C ALA A 107 21.97 28.43 12.44
N LYS A 108 23.01 27.67 12.07
CA LYS A 108 22.86 26.33 11.48
C LYS A 108 22.09 25.45 12.46
N PRO A 109 20.90 24.94 12.10
CA PRO A 109 20.15 24.08 13.00
C PRO A 109 20.94 22.80 13.26
N THR A 110 21.16 22.49 14.53
CA THR A 110 21.93 21.32 14.96
C THR A 110 21.20 20.05 14.54
N PRO A 111 21.80 19.21 13.67
CA PRO A 111 21.10 18.06 13.13
C PRO A 111 20.99 16.92 14.16
N GLY A 112 19.82 16.29 14.23
CA GLY A 112 19.61 15.05 14.99
C GLY A 112 19.46 13.84 14.07
N ALA A 113 20.16 12.74 14.34
CA ALA A 113 20.02 11.48 13.59
C ALA A 113 18.82 10.67 14.10
N VAL A 114 17.99 10.18 13.18
CA VAL A 114 16.80 9.36 13.49
C VAL A 114 16.75 8.16 12.54
N VAL A 115 16.48 6.97 13.06
CA VAL A 115 16.19 5.79 12.23
C VAL A 115 14.76 5.89 11.72
N VAL A 116 14.58 5.84 10.40
CA VAL A 116 13.24 5.89 9.79
C VAL A 116 12.67 4.49 9.73
N LYS A 117 11.41 4.32 10.14
CA LYS A 117 10.63 3.12 9.85
C LYS A 117 9.78 3.39 8.62
N PRO A 118 10.16 2.90 7.42
CA PRO A 118 9.37 3.14 6.22
C PRO A 118 7.98 2.51 6.38
N GLY A 119 6.94 3.32 6.14
CA GLY A 119 5.58 2.85 5.97
C GLY A 119 5.48 2.06 4.68
N SER A 120 5.79 0.78 4.75
CA SER A 120 5.64 -0.16 3.65
C SER A 120 4.26 -0.80 3.75
N VAL A 121 3.69 -1.23 2.63
CA VAL A 121 2.37 -1.87 2.62
C VAL A 121 2.51 -3.23 1.96
N GLY A 122 2.07 -4.27 2.66
CA GLY A 122 1.93 -5.60 2.06
C GLY A 122 0.96 -5.55 0.88
N VAL A 123 1.39 -6.02 -0.29
CA VAL A 123 0.58 -6.12 -1.50
C VAL A 123 0.33 -7.59 -1.82
N ALA A 124 -0.93 -8.00 -1.76
CA ALA A 124 -1.33 -9.35 -2.07
C ALA A 124 -1.42 -9.57 -3.59
N LYS A 125 -0.78 -10.64 -4.10
CA LYS A 125 -0.94 -11.13 -5.48
C LYS A 125 -1.55 -12.53 -5.48
N VAL A 126 -2.51 -12.75 -6.36
CA VAL A 126 -3.33 -13.97 -6.40
C VAL A 126 -2.99 -14.78 -7.66
N GLY A 127 -2.46 -15.98 -7.46
CA GLY A 127 -2.17 -16.93 -8.53
C GLY A 127 -3.42 -17.42 -9.28
N THR A 128 -3.22 -18.26 -10.29
CA THR A 128 -4.33 -18.89 -11.00
C THR A 128 -4.99 -19.95 -10.11
N PRO A 129 -6.32 -19.88 -9.91
CA PRO A 129 -7.02 -20.91 -9.16
C PRO A 129 -7.06 -22.24 -9.91
N VAL A 130 -6.97 -23.33 -9.16
CA VAL A 130 -7.11 -24.69 -9.68
C VAL A 130 -8.22 -25.40 -8.91
N VAL A 131 -9.23 -25.91 -9.60
CA VAL A 131 -10.34 -26.65 -9.00
C VAL A 131 -10.07 -28.15 -9.08
N LYS A 132 -10.27 -28.86 -7.97
CA LYS A 132 -10.21 -30.33 -7.88
C LYS A 132 -11.33 -30.84 -6.97
N GLY A 133 -12.28 -31.57 -7.57
CA GLY A 133 -13.46 -32.06 -6.85
C GLY A 133 -14.24 -30.90 -6.21
N GLU A 134 -14.33 -30.92 -4.89
CA GLU A 134 -15.05 -29.91 -4.08
C GLU A 134 -14.15 -28.78 -3.54
N SER A 135 -12.87 -28.76 -3.96
CA SER A 135 -11.87 -27.81 -3.48
C SER A 135 -11.32 -26.95 -4.60
N ILE A 136 -11.01 -25.70 -4.28
CA ILE A 136 -10.25 -24.78 -5.11
C ILE A 136 -8.97 -24.39 -4.38
N THR A 137 -7.84 -24.47 -5.09
CA THR A 137 -6.53 -24.12 -4.57
C THR A 137 -6.00 -22.88 -5.28
N VAL A 138 -5.44 -21.94 -4.53
CA VAL A 138 -4.88 -20.69 -5.04
C VAL A 138 -3.52 -20.43 -4.38
N ASN A 139 -2.51 -20.05 -5.16
CA ASN A 139 -1.25 -19.59 -4.58
C ASN A 139 -1.37 -18.10 -4.21
N GLN A 140 -1.26 -17.78 -2.92
CA GLN A 140 -1.30 -16.40 -2.42
C GLN A 140 0.12 -15.93 -2.13
N LEU A 141 0.55 -14.86 -2.78
CA LEU A 141 1.82 -14.19 -2.51
C LEU A 141 1.57 -12.87 -1.77
N CYS A 142 2.37 -12.56 -0.75
CA CYS A 142 2.39 -11.24 -0.12
C CYS A 142 3.73 -10.56 -0.39
N ILE A 143 3.71 -9.45 -1.12
CA ILE A 143 4.91 -8.65 -1.42
C ILE A 143 5.01 -7.53 -0.39
N GLY A 144 6.13 -7.42 0.30
CA GLY A 144 6.36 -6.43 1.36
C GLY A 144 7.19 -7.03 2.48
N PRO A 145 7.56 -6.26 3.51
CA PRO A 145 8.32 -6.80 4.63
C PRO A 145 7.44 -7.68 5.53
N PRO A 146 8.05 -8.57 6.33
CA PRO A 146 7.32 -9.48 7.22
C PRO A 146 6.38 -8.77 8.22
N GLN A 147 6.71 -7.53 8.58
CA GLN A 147 5.97 -6.69 9.53
C GLN A 147 4.60 -6.23 8.98
N GLU A 148 4.40 -6.30 7.66
CA GLU A 148 3.24 -5.77 6.95
C GLU A 148 2.47 -6.91 6.27
N PRO A 149 1.64 -7.65 7.04
CA PRO A 149 1.02 -8.86 6.54
C PRO A 149 -0.16 -8.56 5.60
N CYS A 150 -0.34 -9.44 4.62
CA CYS A 150 -1.48 -9.39 3.72
C CYS A 150 -2.68 -10.12 4.33
N ALA A 151 -3.69 -9.37 4.78
CA ALA A 151 -4.99 -9.92 5.14
C ALA A 151 -5.87 -10.09 3.89
N VAL A 152 -6.15 -11.33 3.51
CA VAL A 152 -6.87 -11.69 2.29
C VAL A 152 -8.13 -12.49 2.60
N VAL A 153 -9.21 -12.18 1.90
CA VAL A 153 -10.50 -12.87 1.97
C VAL A 153 -10.85 -13.45 0.61
N TYR A 154 -11.19 -14.73 0.61
CA TYR A 154 -11.68 -15.52 -0.52
C TYR A 154 -13.16 -15.81 -0.30
N LEU A 155 -13.99 -15.51 -1.30
CA LEU A 155 -15.42 -15.77 -1.29
C LEU A 155 -15.82 -16.45 -2.60
N LEU A 156 -16.48 -17.60 -2.48
CA LEU A 156 -17.11 -18.31 -3.57
C LEU A 156 -18.61 -18.04 -3.54
N ASP A 157 -19.13 -17.41 -4.59
CA ASP A 157 -20.56 -17.16 -4.80
C ASP A 157 -21.08 -18.02 -5.95
N ALA A 158 -22.18 -18.72 -5.72
CA ALA A 158 -22.98 -19.35 -6.74
C ALA A 158 -24.22 -18.48 -7.03
N GLY A 159 -24.63 -18.38 -8.29
CA GLY A 159 -25.96 -17.85 -8.60
C GLY A 159 -27.01 -18.88 -8.20
N GLU A 160 -28.02 -18.48 -7.42
CA GLU A 160 -29.17 -19.34 -7.14
C GLU A 160 -29.97 -19.54 -8.43
N TYR A 161 -29.87 -20.73 -9.02
CA TYR A 161 -30.88 -21.21 -9.95
C TYR A 161 -32.11 -21.55 -9.12
N VAL A 162 -33.08 -20.64 -9.08
CA VAL A 162 -34.43 -20.97 -8.61
C VAL A 162 -35.03 -21.92 -9.63
N THR A 163 -34.78 -23.22 -9.49
CA THR A 163 -35.56 -24.24 -10.17
C THR A 163 -36.97 -24.14 -9.60
N GLY A 164 -37.92 -23.73 -10.44
CA GLY A 164 -39.32 -23.56 -10.07
C GLY A 164 -39.86 -24.76 -9.32
N PHE A 165 -40.73 -24.47 -8.36
CA PHE A 165 -41.54 -25.43 -7.63
C PHE A 165 -42.11 -26.49 -8.59
N PRO A 166 -42.00 -27.80 -8.30
CA PRO A 166 -42.56 -28.84 -9.17
C PRO A 166 -44.09 -28.72 -9.12
N GLY A 167 -44.68 -28.11 -10.16
CA GLY A 167 -46.15 -28.04 -10.28
C GLY A 167 -46.74 -26.93 -11.15
N THR A 168 -46.02 -25.86 -11.51
CA THR A 168 -46.61 -24.79 -12.33
C THR A 168 -45.82 -24.53 -13.61
N LYS A 169 -46.39 -24.96 -14.75
CA LYS A 169 -45.95 -24.47 -16.07
C LYS A 169 -46.08 -22.94 -16.06
N PRO A 170 -45.06 -22.16 -16.44
CA PRO A 170 -45.25 -20.73 -16.58
C PRO A 170 -46.21 -20.50 -17.74
N ARG A 171 -47.41 -19.98 -17.42
CA ARG A 171 -48.21 -19.25 -18.41
C ARG A 171 -47.31 -18.19 -19.00
N VAL A 172 -47.31 -18.13 -20.33
CA VAL A 172 -46.63 -17.13 -21.16
C VAL A 172 -46.76 -15.76 -20.49
N ALA A 173 -45.68 -15.33 -19.84
CA ALA A 173 -45.56 -14.01 -19.26
C ALA A 173 -44.41 -13.33 -19.98
N THR A 174 -44.80 -12.29 -20.69
CA THR A 174 -44.00 -11.24 -21.32
C THR A 174 -42.66 -11.00 -20.62
N ALA A 175 -41.63 -10.79 -21.43
CA ALA A 175 -40.27 -10.48 -21.03
C ALA A 175 -40.25 -9.42 -19.92
N SER A 176 -39.99 -9.85 -18.68
CA SER A 176 -39.72 -8.95 -17.57
C SER A 176 -38.21 -8.77 -17.43
N ALA A 177 -37.79 -7.50 -17.47
CA ALA A 177 -36.44 -7.08 -17.22
C ALA A 177 -35.90 -7.67 -15.90
N GLY A 178 -34.74 -8.34 -15.97
CA GLY A 178 -33.77 -8.44 -14.87
C GLY A 178 -34.24 -9.11 -13.57
N ARG A 179 -34.64 -10.39 -13.61
CA ARG A 179 -34.75 -11.18 -12.37
C ARG A 179 -33.35 -11.41 -11.80
N LYS A 180 -32.94 -10.63 -10.78
CA LYS A 180 -31.64 -10.76 -10.11
C LYS A 180 -31.53 -12.15 -9.46
N THR A 181 -30.62 -12.99 -9.95
CA THR A 181 -30.26 -14.26 -9.31
C THR A 181 -29.71 -13.94 -7.91
N LYS A 182 -30.34 -14.47 -6.85
CA LYS A 182 -29.79 -14.33 -5.49
C LYS A 182 -28.43 -15.01 -5.46
N GLN A 183 -27.40 -14.31 -4.98
CA GLN A 183 -26.09 -14.91 -4.81
C GLN A 183 -26.06 -15.71 -3.51
N VAL A 184 -25.58 -16.95 -3.57
CA VAL A 184 -25.41 -17.83 -2.41
C VAL A 184 -23.92 -18.07 -2.21
N VAL A 185 -23.44 -17.77 -1.00
CA VAL A 185 -22.05 -18.06 -0.64
C VAL A 185 -21.89 -19.56 -0.41
N VAL A 186 -21.06 -20.18 -1.24
CA VAL A 186 -20.80 -21.64 -1.25
C VAL A 186 -19.42 -22.01 -0.71
N GLY A 187 -18.59 -21.03 -0.35
CA GLY A 187 -17.33 -21.25 0.34
C GLY A 187 -16.64 -19.93 0.68
N THR A 188 -15.93 -19.89 1.80
CA THR A 188 -15.14 -18.73 2.21
C THR A 188 -13.85 -19.16 2.87
N LYS A 189 -12.82 -18.33 2.76
CA LYS A 189 -11.57 -18.48 3.51
C LYS A 189 -10.94 -17.12 3.74
N SER A 190 -10.51 -16.86 4.97
CA SER A 190 -9.74 -15.66 5.30
C SER A 190 -8.41 -16.08 5.91
N LEU A 191 -7.35 -15.35 5.60
CA LEU A 191 -6.05 -15.57 6.21
C LEU A 191 -5.19 -14.30 6.19
N SER A 192 -4.18 -14.30 7.06
CA SER A 192 -3.10 -13.32 7.09
C SER A 192 -1.78 -14.03 6.78
N ILE A 193 -0.96 -13.44 5.92
CA ILE A 193 0.35 -13.98 5.51
C ILE A 193 1.40 -12.88 5.70
N PRO A 194 2.54 -13.15 6.36
CA PRO A 194 3.64 -12.20 6.45
C PRO A 194 4.14 -11.75 5.08
N GLY A 195 4.54 -10.49 4.95
CA GLY A 195 5.19 -10.01 3.73
C GLY A 195 6.46 -10.80 3.41
N GLY A 196 6.72 -10.99 2.11
CA GLY A 196 7.85 -11.75 1.60
C GLY A 196 7.59 -13.25 1.52
N THR A 197 6.41 -13.73 1.93
CA THR A 197 6.07 -15.15 1.93
C THR A 197 4.91 -15.46 0.98
N SER A 198 4.77 -16.76 0.67
CA SER A 198 3.65 -17.28 -0.11
C SER A 198 2.98 -18.44 0.62
N LYS A 199 1.69 -18.65 0.36
CA LYS A 199 0.92 -19.75 0.92
C LYS A 199 -0.05 -20.31 -0.10
N LYS A 200 -0.08 -21.64 -0.20
CA LYS A 200 -1.13 -22.36 -0.92
C LYS A 200 -2.41 -22.34 -0.09
N VAL A 201 -3.44 -21.66 -0.60
CA VAL A 201 -4.76 -21.52 0.04
C VAL A 201 -5.72 -22.51 -0.59
N THR A 202 -6.37 -23.31 0.23
CA THR A 202 -7.45 -24.22 -0.21
C THR A 202 -8.77 -23.76 0.37
N ILE A 203 -9.76 -23.59 -0.50
CA ILE A 203 -11.15 -23.29 -0.13
C ILE A 203 -11.99 -24.49 -0.55
N THR A 204 -12.78 -25.01 0.38
CA THR A 204 -13.69 -26.14 0.17
C THR A 204 -15.13 -25.64 0.08
N LEU A 205 -15.95 -26.30 -0.74
CA LEU A 205 -17.38 -26.03 -0.76
C LEU A 205 -18.00 -26.34 0.61
N ASN A 206 -18.92 -25.48 1.06
CA ASN A 206 -19.73 -25.71 2.27
C ASN A 206 -20.85 -26.73 1.99
N ALA A 207 -21.67 -27.05 3.01
CA ALA A 207 -22.75 -28.02 2.88
C ALA A 207 -23.74 -27.69 1.75
N LYS A 208 -24.08 -26.40 1.56
CA LYS A 208 -24.97 -25.95 0.48
C LYS A 208 -24.32 -26.15 -0.89
N GLY A 209 -23.07 -25.73 -1.07
CA GLY A 209 -22.32 -25.93 -2.31
C GLY A 209 -22.20 -27.40 -2.70
N ARG A 210 -21.88 -28.27 -1.72
CA ARG A 210 -21.81 -29.73 -1.94
C ARG A 210 -23.16 -30.33 -2.31
N ALA A 211 -24.24 -29.91 -1.66
CA ALA A 211 -25.59 -30.39 -1.99
C ALA A 211 -25.99 -30.02 -3.42
N ILE A 212 -25.71 -28.79 -3.86
CA ILE A 212 -25.99 -28.34 -5.22
C ILE A 212 -25.12 -29.10 -6.23
N LEU A 213 -23.82 -29.25 -5.97
CA LEU A 213 -22.91 -29.99 -6.85
C LEU A 213 -23.35 -31.46 -7.00
N LYS A 214 -23.83 -32.09 -5.93
CA LYS A 214 -24.36 -33.46 -5.96
C LYS A 214 -25.66 -33.56 -6.75
N ARG A 215 -26.56 -32.57 -6.61
CA ARG A 215 -27.86 -32.53 -7.31
C ARG A 215 -27.70 -32.30 -8.81
N ASP A 216 -26.86 -31.35 -9.19
CA ASP A 216 -26.80 -30.82 -10.55
C ASP A 216 -25.63 -31.40 -11.37
N GLY A 217 -24.68 -32.10 -10.73
CA GLY A 217 -23.49 -32.68 -11.37
C GLY A 217 -22.45 -31.65 -11.84
N VAL A 218 -22.75 -30.36 -11.71
CA VAL A 218 -21.86 -29.24 -11.99
C VAL A 218 -22.27 -28.06 -11.11
N LEU A 219 -21.30 -27.27 -10.65
CA LEU A 219 -21.56 -26.04 -9.93
C LEU A 219 -20.71 -24.91 -10.51
N HIS A 220 -21.37 -23.92 -11.10
CA HIS A 220 -20.74 -22.68 -11.56
C HIS A 220 -20.71 -21.67 -10.42
N THR A 221 -19.53 -21.16 -10.12
CA THR A 221 -19.34 -20.12 -9.09
C THR A 221 -18.46 -19.01 -9.63
N THR A 222 -18.46 -17.88 -8.94
CA THR A 222 -17.40 -16.88 -9.07
C THR A 222 -16.54 -16.94 -7.81
N LEU A 223 -15.23 -16.74 -7.98
CA LEU A 223 -14.28 -16.57 -6.90
C LEU A 223 -13.94 -15.08 -6.83
N HIS A 224 -14.25 -14.46 -5.69
CA HIS A 224 -13.84 -13.11 -5.35
C HIS A 224 -12.72 -13.17 -4.33
N VAL A 225 -11.60 -12.53 -4.64
CA VAL A 225 -10.45 -12.40 -3.74
C VAL A 225 -10.21 -10.93 -3.47
N SER A 226 -10.17 -10.56 -2.20
CA SER A 226 -9.98 -9.17 -1.77
C SER A 226 -8.92 -9.05 -0.68
N GLN A 227 -8.19 -7.94 -0.67
CA GLN A 227 -7.26 -7.59 0.39
C GLN A 227 -7.89 -6.52 1.28
N LYS A 228 -7.92 -6.75 2.59
CA LYS A 228 -8.30 -5.73 3.57
C LYS A 228 -7.04 -5.13 4.17
N ARG A 229 -6.96 -3.80 4.21
CA ARG A 229 -5.89 -3.06 4.91
C ARG A 229 -6.49 -2.30 6.09
N LYS A 230 -5.68 -2.03 7.11
CA LYS A 230 -6.11 -1.23 8.27
C LYS A 230 -6.51 0.17 7.79
N GLY A 231 -7.71 0.62 8.16
CA GLY A 231 -8.22 1.95 7.79
C GLY A 231 -8.63 2.15 6.32
N ALA A 232 -8.52 1.13 5.45
CA ALA A 232 -8.90 1.24 4.04
C ALA A 232 -10.07 0.31 3.67
N LYS A 233 -10.82 0.68 2.64
CA LYS A 233 -11.84 -0.18 2.04
C LYS A 233 -11.16 -1.43 1.44
N PRO A 234 -11.80 -2.62 1.49
CA PRO A 234 -11.28 -3.81 0.85
C PRO A 234 -11.03 -3.59 -0.63
N LYS A 235 -9.83 -3.94 -1.11
CA LYS A 235 -9.46 -3.86 -2.52
C LYS A 235 -9.70 -5.21 -3.17
N SER A 236 -10.49 -5.26 -4.24
CA SER A 236 -10.62 -6.47 -5.06
C SER A 236 -9.28 -6.74 -5.77
N LEU A 237 -8.81 -7.98 -5.67
CA LEU A 237 -7.57 -8.45 -6.30
C LEU A 237 -7.85 -9.31 -7.53
N LYS A 238 -8.84 -10.20 -7.43
CA LYS A 238 -9.17 -11.14 -8.49
C LYS A 238 -10.64 -11.54 -8.40
N THR A 239 -11.34 -11.46 -9.52
CA THR A 239 -12.68 -12.01 -9.69
C THR A 239 -12.65 -12.94 -10.88
N VAL A 240 -12.97 -14.22 -10.68
CA VAL A 240 -12.82 -15.24 -11.72
C VAL A 240 -13.91 -16.31 -11.60
N LYS A 241 -14.54 -16.65 -12.73
CA LYS A 241 -15.51 -17.74 -12.78
C LYS A 241 -14.78 -19.07 -12.69
N VAL A 242 -15.32 -19.98 -11.87
CA VAL A 242 -14.77 -21.33 -11.69
C VAL A 242 -15.91 -22.33 -11.69
N THR A 243 -15.62 -23.56 -12.13
CA THR A 243 -16.60 -24.62 -12.26
C THR A 243 -16.14 -25.82 -11.46
N PHE A 244 -16.97 -26.27 -10.52
CA PHE A 244 -16.76 -27.51 -9.77
C PHE A 244 -17.48 -28.66 -10.49
N LYS A 245 -16.82 -29.82 -10.50
CA LYS A 245 -17.37 -31.09 -10.98
C LYS A 245 -17.14 -32.15 -9.90
N PRO A 246 -18.03 -33.14 -9.77
CA PRO A 246 -17.82 -34.27 -8.89
C PRO A 246 -16.46 -34.92 -9.16
N ALA A 247 -15.80 -35.43 -8.12
CA ALA A 247 -14.61 -36.24 -8.32
C ALA A 247 -14.97 -37.44 -9.20
N LYS A 248 -14.14 -37.73 -10.22
CA LYS A 248 -14.25 -38.99 -10.95
C LYS A 248 -13.97 -40.11 -9.95
N LYS A 249 -14.91 -41.04 -9.80
CA LYS A 249 -14.70 -42.30 -9.06
C LYS A 249 -13.64 -43.13 -9.76
#